data_AF-A0A1I1X9N4-F1
#
_entry.id   AF-A0A1I1X9N4-F1
#
_cell.length_a   1.000
_cell.length_b   1.000
_cell.length_c   1.000
_cell.angle_alpha   90.00
_cell.angle_beta   90.00
_cell.angle_gamma   90.00
#
_symmetry.space_group_name_H-M   'P 1'
#
loop_
_entity.id
_entity.type
_entity.pdbx_description
1 polymer ?
#
loop_
_entity_poly.entity_id
_entity_poly.type
_entity_poly.pdbx_seq_one_letter_code
_entity_poly.pdbx_strand_id
1 'polypeptide(L)'
;MKHLFAVIACSLLLILSMAVEAGPREDAAAAELAKLGFPGVYVTKTSYGNYNHRFVAFTTKGCITADLRNGRAALLENADEVVPKLLDQQKNPGDCLSILHFAVPNDTRDKDVNAGWWEGTTHHFHVYALYSIAKAGYIVDEGLFTASGANATHYHDYLYEKKNCELVINTLDELNFLIRNGDFSPADVKPEADFTSEQAMERVRTFYYNLNHKYYDEAYNMFSEAWKSQVGFNGWQSGFATTVSQEVRVLNCDRSGGVCRVYFQLHAVDNIDGKLVHSLFEGHWDVFRVNGRAVLGNPLVRKIN
;
A
#
# COMPACT_ATOMS: atom_id res chain seq x y z
N MET A 1 -46.80 -33.43 27.41
CA MET A 1 -46.58 -33.28 28.87
C MET A 1 -45.12 -33.58 29.16
N LYS A 2 -44.41 -32.57 29.70
CA LYS A 2 -43.21 -32.63 30.56
C LYS A 2 -41.90 -33.09 29.88
N HIS A 3 -40.99 -32.19 29.48
CA HIS A 3 -40.10 -31.27 30.23
C HIS A 3 -38.77 -31.90 30.70
N LEU A 4 -37.73 -31.02 30.75
CA LEU A 4 -36.39 -31.10 31.38
C LEU A 4 -35.27 -31.67 30.49
N PHE A 5 -34.12 -31.03 30.22
CA PHE A 5 -33.38 -29.84 30.72
C PHE A 5 -32.60 -29.24 29.51
N ALA A 6 -32.54 -27.93 29.22
CA ALA A 6 -31.97 -26.78 29.93
C ALA A 6 -30.42 -26.77 30.01
N VAL A 7 -29.85 -25.71 29.40
CA VAL A 7 -28.55 -25.06 29.65
C VAL A 7 -27.31 -25.72 29.04
N ILE A 8 -26.72 -25.09 28.02
CA ILE A 8 -25.31 -24.65 27.96
C ILE A 8 -25.14 -23.69 26.75
N ALA A 9 -24.50 -22.55 27.03
CA ALA A 9 -23.93 -21.57 26.09
C ALA A 9 -24.90 -20.67 25.29
N CYS A 10 -25.62 -19.80 26.01
CA CYS A 10 -26.00 -18.48 25.48
C CYS A 10 -24.90 -17.44 25.80
N SER A 11 -23.65 -17.84 25.61
CA SER A 11 -22.45 -17.04 25.91
C SER A 11 -21.44 -17.33 24.82
N LEU A 12 -20.94 -16.26 24.17
CA LEU A 12 -19.95 -16.26 23.09
C LEU A 12 -20.44 -16.73 21.71
N LEU A 13 -21.13 -15.84 21.00
CA LEU A 13 -20.89 -15.68 19.57
C LEU A 13 -21.04 -14.20 19.16
N LEU A 14 -20.43 -13.30 19.97
CA LEU A 14 -19.64 -12.24 19.35
C LEU A 14 -18.42 -12.95 18.76
N ILE A 15 -18.56 -13.54 17.57
CA ILE A 15 -17.39 -13.63 16.71
C ILE A 15 -17.22 -12.20 16.25
N LEU A 16 -16.40 -11.46 17.00
CA LEU A 16 -15.59 -10.40 16.43
C LEU A 16 -15.11 -10.96 15.09
N SER A 17 -15.66 -10.44 13.99
CA SER A 17 -14.85 -10.38 12.80
C SER A 17 -13.68 -9.52 13.21
N MET A 18 -12.58 -10.14 13.62
CA MET A 18 -11.28 -9.50 13.44
C MET A 18 -11.10 -9.46 11.93
N ALA A 19 -11.77 -8.50 11.29
CA ALA A 19 -11.08 -7.71 10.31
C ALA A 19 -9.77 -7.29 10.99
N VAL A 20 -8.66 -7.39 10.27
CA VAL A 20 -7.56 -6.51 10.58
C VAL A 20 -8.15 -5.12 10.36
N GLU A 21 -8.74 -4.54 11.41
CA GLU A 21 -9.02 -3.12 11.43
C GLU A 21 -7.63 -2.50 11.35
N ALA A 22 -7.30 -1.96 10.17
CA ALA A 22 -6.43 -0.81 10.14
C ALA A 22 -6.85 0.07 11.33
N GLY A 23 -5.94 0.31 12.27
CA GLY A 23 -6.29 1.09 13.45
C GLY A 23 -6.75 2.49 13.01
N PRO A 24 -7.30 3.29 13.94
CA PRO A 24 -7.64 4.69 13.66
C PRO A 24 -6.48 5.49 13.05
N ARG A 25 -5.24 5.05 13.29
CA ARG A 25 -4.01 5.64 12.77
C ARG A 25 -3.76 5.28 11.30
N GLU A 26 -3.88 4.01 10.94
CA GLU A 26 -3.70 3.51 9.58
C GLU A 26 -4.78 4.04 8.64
N ASP A 27 -6.03 4.11 9.10
CA ASP A 27 -7.14 4.72 8.37
C ASP A 27 -6.91 6.22 8.13
N ALA A 28 -6.45 6.94 9.17
CA ALA A 28 -6.10 8.35 9.02
C ALA A 28 -4.94 8.56 8.05
N ALA A 29 -3.93 7.69 8.09
CA ALA A 29 -2.83 7.72 7.13
C ALA A 29 -3.31 7.48 5.70
N ALA A 30 -4.19 6.49 5.49
CA ALA A 30 -4.78 6.20 4.18
C ALA A 30 -5.58 7.39 3.65
N ALA A 31 -6.35 8.06 4.51
CA ALA A 31 -7.12 9.24 4.17
C ALA A 31 -6.23 10.43 3.76
N GLU A 32 -5.09 10.65 4.45
CA GLU A 32 -4.13 11.68 4.04
C GLU A 32 -3.43 11.31 2.71
N LEU A 33 -3.00 10.05 2.54
CA LEU A 33 -2.40 9.59 1.29
C LEU A 33 -3.33 9.75 0.09
N ALA A 34 -4.65 9.56 0.28
CA ALA A 34 -5.63 9.79 -0.77
C ALA A 34 -5.62 11.24 -1.28
N LYS A 35 -5.46 12.23 -0.39
CA LYS A 35 -5.36 13.65 -0.75
C LYS A 35 -4.06 13.97 -1.51
N LEU A 36 -3.02 13.15 -1.31
CA LEU A 36 -1.68 13.34 -1.87
C LEU A 36 -1.44 12.54 -3.16
N GLY A 37 -2.49 12.01 -3.78
CA GLY A 37 -2.38 11.27 -5.05
C GLY A 37 -2.20 9.76 -4.92
N PHE A 38 -2.45 9.20 -3.73
CA PHE A 38 -2.50 7.76 -3.49
C PHE A 38 -3.86 7.33 -2.92
N PRO A 39 -4.98 7.53 -3.64
CA PRO A 39 -6.27 7.07 -3.19
C PRO A 39 -6.31 5.55 -3.11
N GLY A 40 -7.15 5.03 -2.22
CA GLY A 40 -7.47 3.61 -2.23
C GLY A 40 -6.36 2.67 -1.77
N VAL A 41 -5.32 3.19 -1.12
CA VAL A 41 -4.28 2.37 -0.52
C VAL A 41 -4.76 1.84 0.82
N TYR A 42 -4.48 0.56 1.08
CA TYR A 42 -4.62 0.01 2.41
C TYR A 42 -3.28 0.10 3.13
N VAL A 43 -3.29 0.69 4.32
CA VAL A 43 -2.11 0.92 5.14
C VAL A 43 -2.00 -0.20 6.17
N THR A 44 -0.91 -0.97 6.12
CA THR A 44 -0.66 -2.07 7.06
C THR A 44 0.12 -1.60 8.28
N LYS A 45 1.01 -0.63 8.11
CA LYS A 45 1.84 -0.02 9.16
C LYS A 45 2.13 1.43 8.78
N THR A 46 2.21 2.31 9.77
CA THR A 46 2.54 3.72 9.50
C THR A 46 3.20 4.41 10.69
N SER A 47 4.02 5.41 10.39
CA SER A 47 4.50 6.37 11.39
C SER A 47 3.57 7.59 11.57
N TYR A 48 2.38 7.60 10.96
CA TYR A 48 1.42 8.71 11.04
C TYR A 48 1.20 9.23 12.47
N GLY A 49 1.23 10.54 12.68
CA GLY A 49 1.11 11.13 14.02
C GLY A 49 2.39 11.12 14.87
N ASN A 50 3.49 10.53 14.40
CA ASN A 50 4.82 10.72 14.98
C ASN A 50 5.28 12.18 14.83
N TYR A 51 5.12 12.73 13.63
CA TYR A 51 5.27 14.15 13.33
C TYR A 51 4.00 14.69 12.67
N ASN A 52 3.76 15.99 12.82
CA ASN A 52 2.57 16.65 12.31
C ASN A 52 2.61 16.97 10.80
N HIS A 53 3.75 16.77 10.15
CA HIS A 53 3.95 17.20 8.76
C HIS A 53 4.60 16.13 7.85
N ARG A 54 4.85 14.93 8.38
CA ARG A 54 5.47 13.84 7.63
C ARG A 54 5.12 12.49 8.26
N PHE A 55 5.11 11.45 7.43
CA PHE A 55 5.05 10.06 7.88
C PHE A 55 5.46 9.11 6.76
N VAL A 56 5.77 7.86 7.10
CA VAL A 56 5.82 6.75 6.14
C VAL A 56 4.68 5.78 6.40
N ALA A 57 4.22 5.13 5.34
CA ALA A 57 3.18 4.11 5.39
C ALA A 57 3.57 2.93 4.51
N PHE A 58 3.53 1.73 5.07
CA PHE A 58 3.57 0.50 4.32
C PHE A 58 2.17 0.20 3.84
N THR A 59 2.04 0.03 2.52
CA THR A 59 0.76 -0.11 1.87
C THR A 59 0.76 -1.25 0.87
N THR A 60 -0.41 -1.56 0.32
CA THR A 60 -0.55 -2.50 -0.79
C THR A 60 0.12 -2.04 -2.09
N LYS A 61 0.59 -0.79 -2.19
CA LYS A 61 1.41 -0.29 -3.31
C LYS A 61 2.91 -0.27 -3.00
N GLY A 62 3.32 -0.54 -1.77
CA GLY A 62 4.69 -0.42 -1.29
C GLY A 62 4.81 0.60 -0.16
N CYS A 63 6.05 1.03 0.12
CA CYS A 63 6.32 2.06 1.13
C CYS A 63 6.08 3.44 0.53
N ILE A 64 5.14 4.20 1.08
CA ILE A 64 4.83 5.56 0.66
C ILE A 64 5.28 6.51 1.76
N THR A 65 6.09 7.50 1.41
CA THR A 65 6.44 8.62 2.27
C THR A 65 5.50 9.79 1.98
N ALA A 66 4.96 10.42 3.01
CA ALA A 66 4.09 11.58 2.91
C ALA A 66 4.83 12.81 3.43
N ASP A 67 4.86 13.85 2.61
CA ASP A 67 5.38 15.17 2.94
C ASP A 67 4.23 16.18 2.93
N LEU A 68 3.60 16.30 4.10
CA LEU A 68 2.42 17.15 4.28
C LEU A 68 2.78 18.64 4.21
N ARG A 69 4.05 18.99 4.47
CA ARG A 69 4.53 20.37 4.38
C ARG A 69 4.49 20.86 2.93
N ASN A 70 4.89 20.01 2.00
CA ASN A 70 4.91 20.32 0.57
C ASN A 70 3.68 19.79 -0.18
N GLY A 71 2.70 19.21 0.54
CA GLY A 71 1.45 18.73 -0.06
C GLY A 71 1.66 17.60 -1.08
N ARG A 72 2.67 16.76 -0.88
CA ARG A 72 3.03 15.67 -1.79
C ARG A 72 3.29 14.36 -1.05
N ALA A 73 3.32 13.25 -1.79
CA ALA A 73 3.78 11.96 -1.32
C ALA A 73 4.64 11.29 -2.39
N ALA A 74 5.46 10.32 -2.00
CA ALA A 74 6.30 9.56 -2.92
C ALA A 74 6.29 8.07 -2.57
N LEU A 75 6.21 7.23 -3.58
CA LEU A 75 6.46 5.80 -3.44
C LEU A 75 7.99 5.60 -3.36
N LEU A 76 8.46 4.96 -2.30
CA LEU A 76 9.82 4.44 -2.20
C LEU A 76 9.84 3.03 -2.82
N GLU A 77 10.27 2.96 -4.07
CA GLU A 77 10.15 1.75 -4.91
C GLU A 77 11.07 0.61 -4.45
N ASN A 78 12.17 0.93 -3.77
CA ASN A 78 13.17 -0.01 -3.30
C ASN A 78 13.30 -0.02 -1.76
N ALA A 79 12.18 0.13 -1.05
CA ALA A 79 12.15 0.13 0.40
C ALA A 79 12.81 -1.14 0.99
N ASP A 80 12.69 -2.26 0.28
CA ASP A 80 13.26 -3.56 0.62
C ASP A 80 14.78 -3.62 0.62
N GLU A 81 15.43 -2.72 -0.10
CA GLU A 81 16.88 -2.55 -0.05
C GLU A 81 17.28 -1.56 1.04
N VAL A 82 16.48 -0.50 1.23
CA VAL A 82 16.77 0.59 2.17
C VAL A 82 16.61 0.14 3.63
N VAL A 83 15.55 -0.60 3.95
CA VAL A 83 15.25 -0.99 5.34
C VAL A 83 16.29 -1.94 5.92
N PRO A 84 16.72 -3.03 5.24
CA PRO A 84 17.74 -3.90 5.79
C PRO A 84 19.05 -3.17 6.08
N LYS A 85 19.40 -2.15 5.28
CA LYS A 85 20.56 -1.29 5.54
C LYS A 85 20.39 -0.47 6.82
N LEU A 86 19.23 0.15 7.03
CA LEU A 86 18.93 0.87 8.28
C LEU A 86 19.00 -0.07 9.50
N LEU A 87 18.46 -1.29 9.38
CA LEU A 87 18.52 -2.31 10.42
C LEU A 87 19.95 -2.77 10.73
N ASP A 88 20.78 -2.94 9.72
CA ASP A 88 22.19 -3.30 9.89
C ASP A 88 22.95 -2.16 10.58
N GLN A 89 22.69 -0.91 10.18
CA GLN A 89 23.33 0.28 10.77
C GLN A 89 22.97 0.49 12.24
N GLN A 90 21.78 0.08 12.69
CA GLN A 90 21.48 0.08 14.12
C GLN A 90 22.37 -0.86 14.94
N LYS A 91 22.84 -1.95 14.33
CA LYS A 91 23.76 -2.91 14.95
C LYS A 91 25.21 -2.48 14.78
N ASN A 92 25.53 -1.87 13.64
CA ASN A 92 26.87 -1.49 13.20
C ASN A 92 26.90 0.01 12.86
N PRO A 93 26.93 0.91 13.87
CA PRO A 93 26.86 2.35 13.63
C PRO A 93 28.13 2.87 12.93
N GLY A 94 27.95 3.70 11.89
CA GLY A 94 28.99 4.33 11.08
C GLY A 94 28.39 5.13 9.93
N ASP A 95 29.23 5.58 8.99
CA ASP A 95 28.78 6.27 7.77
C ASP A 95 27.95 5.31 6.91
N CYS A 96 26.80 5.80 6.46
CA CYS A 96 25.74 5.01 5.86
C CYS A 96 25.53 5.40 4.40
N LEU A 97 25.23 4.42 3.55
CA LEU A 97 24.92 4.64 2.14
C LEU A 97 23.68 3.86 1.71
N SER A 98 22.67 4.59 1.24
CA SER A 98 21.51 4.04 0.55
C SER A 98 21.27 4.76 -0.77
N ILE A 99 20.82 4.04 -1.78
CA ILE A 99 20.23 4.65 -2.98
C ILE A 99 18.72 4.52 -2.80
N LEU A 100 17.98 5.62 -2.80
CA LEU A 100 16.52 5.64 -2.64
C LEU A 100 15.88 5.91 -3.99
N HIS A 101 14.91 5.09 -4.39
CA HIS A 101 14.18 5.25 -5.64
C HIS A 101 12.79 5.81 -5.35
N PHE A 102 12.58 7.08 -5.70
CA PHE A 102 11.30 7.76 -5.48
C PHE A 102 10.50 7.87 -6.78
N ALA A 103 9.21 7.56 -6.69
CA ALA A 103 8.22 7.91 -7.70
C ALA A 103 7.19 8.88 -7.10
N VAL A 104 7.09 10.07 -7.69
CA VAL A 104 6.29 11.18 -7.15
C VAL A 104 5.20 11.53 -8.15
N PRO A 105 3.93 11.18 -7.87
CA PRO A 105 2.84 11.48 -8.77
C PRO A 105 2.56 12.98 -8.81
N ASN A 106 2.24 13.48 -10.01
CA ASN A 106 1.86 14.89 -10.23
C ASN A 106 2.90 15.90 -9.71
N ASP A 107 4.19 15.58 -9.82
CA ASP A 107 5.27 16.49 -9.40
C ASP A 107 5.42 17.66 -10.37
N THR A 108 6.07 18.73 -9.90
CA THR A 108 6.32 19.93 -10.69
C THR A 108 7.69 19.85 -11.37
N ARG A 109 7.74 20.28 -12.63
CA ARG A 109 9.00 20.43 -13.38
C ARG A 109 9.67 21.75 -13.03
N ASP A 110 10.64 21.71 -12.14
CA ASP A 110 11.35 22.85 -11.58
C ASP A 110 12.87 22.58 -11.55
N LYS A 111 13.59 22.90 -10.47
CA LYS A 111 15.07 22.89 -10.49
C LYS A 111 15.66 21.49 -10.57
N ASP A 112 14.93 20.49 -10.09
CA ASP A 112 15.34 19.09 -10.15
C ASP A 112 14.68 18.34 -11.32
N VAL A 113 14.19 19.05 -12.34
CA VAL A 113 13.51 18.45 -13.52
C VAL A 113 14.35 17.40 -14.26
N ASN A 114 15.68 17.49 -14.17
CA ASN A 114 16.60 16.57 -14.82
C ASN A 114 17.06 15.42 -13.91
N ALA A 115 16.66 15.40 -12.64
CA ALA A 115 16.88 14.27 -11.75
C ALA A 115 16.05 13.08 -12.24
N GLY A 116 16.67 11.94 -12.49
CA GLY A 116 16.03 10.75 -13.02
C GLY A 116 15.25 10.98 -14.33
N TRP A 117 13.99 10.54 -14.37
CA TRP A 117 13.15 10.57 -15.57
C TRP A 117 11.68 10.84 -15.23
N TRP A 118 10.86 11.02 -16.26
CA TRP A 118 9.44 11.31 -16.12
C TRP A 118 8.58 10.28 -16.86
N GLU A 119 7.51 9.85 -16.21
CA GLU A 119 6.44 9.04 -16.80
C GLU A 119 5.12 9.82 -16.71
N GLY A 120 4.74 10.50 -17.79
CA GLY A 120 3.63 11.46 -17.77
C GLY A 120 3.90 12.61 -16.80
N THR A 121 3.06 12.73 -15.76
CA THR A 121 3.21 13.71 -14.67
C THR A 121 3.95 13.15 -13.44
N THR A 122 4.36 11.88 -13.47
CA THR A 122 5.12 11.24 -12.39
C THR A 122 6.61 11.48 -12.59
N HIS A 123 7.26 12.00 -11.55
CA HIS A 123 8.71 12.19 -11.50
C HIS A 123 9.35 11.01 -10.80
N HIS A 124 10.22 10.29 -11.49
CA HIS A 124 11.01 9.22 -10.94
C HIS A 124 12.43 9.70 -10.77
N PHE A 125 12.96 9.65 -9.56
CA PHE A 125 14.36 10.02 -9.33
C PHE A 125 14.99 9.16 -8.24
N HIS A 126 16.28 8.92 -8.45
CA HIS A 126 17.09 8.14 -7.54
C HIS A 126 18.00 9.08 -6.75
N VAL A 127 18.16 8.79 -5.45
CA VAL A 127 19.00 9.59 -4.56
C VAL A 127 20.03 8.69 -3.90
N TYR A 128 21.30 8.90 -4.25
CA TYR A 128 22.43 8.40 -3.50
C TYR A 128 22.58 9.26 -2.24
N ALA A 129 22.21 8.68 -1.10
CA ALA A 129 22.21 9.35 0.19
C ALA A 129 23.33 8.81 1.08
N LEU A 130 24.26 9.70 1.40
CA LEU A 130 25.23 9.53 2.48
C LEU A 130 24.63 10.11 3.76
N TYR A 131 24.67 9.35 4.85
CA TYR A 131 24.12 9.79 6.13
C TYR A 131 24.78 9.07 7.29
N SER A 132 24.50 9.51 8.52
CA SER A 132 24.79 8.73 9.73
C SER A 132 23.59 8.73 10.68
N ILE A 133 23.57 7.77 11.61
CA ILE A 133 22.54 7.68 12.65
C ILE A 133 23.13 8.24 13.96
N ALA A 134 22.65 9.40 14.38
CA ALA A 134 23.07 10.02 15.64
C ALA A 134 22.65 9.16 16.85
N LYS A 135 23.25 9.40 18.02
CA LYS A 135 22.94 8.63 19.26
C LYS A 135 21.46 8.64 19.67
N ALA A 136 20.71 9.67 19.29
CA ALA A 136 19.27 9.77 19.54
C ALA A 136 18.41 9.12 18.43
N GLY A 137 19.05 8.52 17.42
CA GLY A 137 18.46 7.84 16.26
C GLY A 137 17.90 8.74 15.18
N TYR A 138 18.32 10.00 15.14
CA TYR A 138 18.03 10.90 14.02
C TYR A 138 19.03 10.68 12.89
N ILE A 139 18.56 10.83 11.66
CA ILE A 139 19.39 10.79 10.46
C ILE A 139 20.12 12.13 10.31
N VAL A 140 21.43 12.06 10.09
CA VAL A 140 22.28 13.21 9.78
C VAL A 140 22.66 13.13 8.31
N ASP A 141 22.32 14.14 7.54
CA ASP A 141 22.69 14.27 6.12
C ASP A 141 24.21 14.51 5.99
N GLU A 142 24.87 13.66 5.20
CA GLU A 142 26.30 13.78 4.86
C GLU A 142 26.53 13.97 3.35
N GLY A 143 25.45 14.06 2.57
CA GLY A 143 25.48 14.31 1.14
C GLY A 143 24.38 13.59 0.38
N LEU A 144 23.56 14.35 -0.34
CA LEU A 144 22.51 13.83 -1.22
C LEU A 144 22.85 14.13 -2.67
N PHE A 145 22.96 13.07 -3.47
CA PHE A 145 23.32 13.14 -4.88
C PHE A 145 22.28 12.42 -5.73
N THR A 146 22.08 12.91 -6.95
CA THR A 146 21.18 12.33 -7.94
C THR A 146 21.91 12.17 -9.28
N ALA A 147 21.17 11.72 -10.29
CA ALA A 147 21.65 11.52 -11.64
C ALA A 147 20.48 11.61 -12.61
N SER A 148 20.75 11.93 -13.88
CA SER A 148 19.74 11.96 -14.93
C SER A 148 19.51 10.57 -15.55
N GLY A 149 18.25 10.30 -15.90
CA GLY A 149 17.78 9.11 -16.61
C GLY A 149 17.42 7.92 -15.71
N ALA A 150 16.67 6.97 -16.29
CA ALA A 150 16.21 5.76 -15.59
C ALA A 150 17.32 4.77 -15.23
N ASN A 151 18.45 4.81 -15.94
CA ASN A 151 19.54 3.83 -15.81
C ASN A 151 20.88 4.53 -15.52
N ALA A 152 20.88 5.45 -14.57
CA ALA A 152 22.09 6.16 -14.17
C ALA A 152 23.14 5.18 -13.59
N THR A 153 24.40 5.33 -14.03
CA THR A 153 25.54 4.54 -13.54
C THR A 153 26.39 5.28 -12.51
N HIS A 154 26.21 6.60 -12.37
CA HIS A 154 26.96 7.46 -11.45
C HIS A 154 26.03 8.54 -10.88
N TYR A 155 26.17 8.86 -9.59
CA TYR A 155 25.37 9.85 -8.86
C TYR A 155 26.25 11.01 -8.41
N HIS A 156 26.45 12.00 -9.29
CA HIS A 156 27.32 13.15 -9.02
C HIS A 156 26.60 14.50 -9.06
N ASP A 157 25.33 14.51 -9.46
CA ASP A 157 24.55 15.74 -9.52
C ASP A 157 23.94 16.04 -8.15
N TYR A 158 23.76 17.32 -7.82
CA TYR A 158 23.11 17.72 -6.58
C TYR A 158 21.59 17.72 -6.76
N LEU A 159 20.87 17.37 -5.69
CA LEU A 159 19.48 17.77 -5.53
C LEU A 159 19.46 19.25 -5.10
N TYR A 160 18.87 20.10 -5.93
CA TYR A 160 18.83 21.54 -5.71
C TYR A 160 17.62 21.99 -4.92
N GLU A 161 16.55 21.19 -4.90
CA GLU A 161 15.33 21.56 -4.23
C GLU A 161 15.24 21.01 -2.81
N LYS A 162 15.00 21.94 -1.88
CA LYS A 162 14.82 21.61 -0.48
C LYS A 162 13.73 20.56 -0.24
N LYS A 163 12.62 20.60 -0.98
CA LYS A 163 11.53 19.61 -0.85
C LYS A 163 12.00 18.18 -1.16
N ASN A 164 12.93 17.99 -2.10
CA ASN A 164 13.43 16.68 -2.47
C ASN A 164 14.50 16.20 -1.48
N CYS A 165 15.35 17.10 -0.97
CA CYS A 165 16.25 16.78 0.14
C CYS A 165 15.49 16.40 1.42
N GLU A 166 14.45 17.18 1.77
CA GLU A 166 13.60 16.89 2.92
C GLU A 166 12.85 15.57 2.74
N LEU A 167 12.35 15.25 1.53
CA LEU A 167 11.73 13.97 1.24
C LEU A 167 12.64 12.79 1.62
N VAL A 168 13.92 12.86 1.27
CA VAL A 168 14.91 11.81 1.56
C VAL A 168 15.12 11.65 3.06
N ILE A 169 15.45 12.75 3.74
CA ILE A 169 15.77 12.72 5.18
C ILE A 169 14.53 12.35 6.01
N ASN A 170 13.36 12.89 5.66
CA ASN A 170 12.09 12.54 6.30
C ASN A 170 11.80 11.04 6.16
N THR A 171 12.01 10.47 4.97
CA THR A 171 11.78 9.04 4.74
C THR A 171 12.70 8.19 5.61
N LEU A 172 14.00 8.48 5.64
CA LEU A 172 14.96 7.73 6.45
C LEU A 172 14.66 7.88 7.96
N ASP A 173 14.32 9.08 8.43
CA ASP A 173 13.96 9.35 9.83
C ASP A 173 12.74 8.53 10.27
N GLU A 174 11.66 8.57 9.50
CA GLU A 174 10.41 7.89 9.83
C GLU A 174 10.54 6.36 9.74
N LEU A 175 11.28 5.85 8.75
CA LEU A 175 11.63 4.43 8.68
C LEU A 175 12.45 4.00 9.89
N ASN A 176 13.49 4.76 10.25
CA ASN A 176 14.32 4.45 11.40
C ASN A 176 13.52 4.51 12.72
N PHE A 177 12.58 5.45 12.85
CA PHE A 177 11.65 5.51 13.98
C PHE A 177 10.84 4.21 14.12
N LEU A 178 10.21 3.74 13.03
CA LEU A 178 9.43 2.50 13.05
C LEU A 178 10.29 1.30 13.43
N ILE A 179 11.51 1.21 12.88
CA ILE A 179 12.46 0.13 13.21
C ILE A 179 12.78 0.15 14.71
N ARG A 180 13.14 1.31 15.28
CA ARG A 180 13.58 1.44 16.67
C ARG A 180 12.50 1.09 17.69
N ASN A 181 11.25 1.35 17.35
CA ASN A 181 10.12 1.05 18.23
C ASN A 181 9.67 -0.41 18.17
N GLY A 182 10.24 -1.22 17.27
CA GLY A 182 9.79 -2.60 17.05
C GLY A 182 8.43 -2.67 16.35
N ASP A 183 7.93 -1.54 15.83
CA ASP A 183 6.67 -1.47 15.07
C ASP A 183 6.82 -2.08 13.68
N PHE A 184 8.00 -2.58 13.35
CA PHE A 184 8.40 -2.94 12.00
C PHE A 184 9.53 -3.97 11.95
N SER A 185 9.45 -4.87 10.98
CA SER A 185 10.38 -5.98 10.73
C SER A 185 10.76 -6.05 9.25
N PRO A 186 11.90 -6.69 8.89
CA PRO A 186 12.24 -6.95 7.49
C PRO A 186 11.14 -7.63 6.68
N ALA A 187 10.29 -8.44 7.32
CA ALA A 187 9.17 -9.13 6.67
C ALA A 187 8.09 -8.16 6.18
N ASP A 188 8.00 -6.96 6.77
CA ASP A 188 7.05 -5.92 6.37
C ASP A 188 7.48 -5.20 5.07
N VAL A 189 8.72 -5.39 4.65
CA VAL A 189 9.34 -4.70 3.51
C VAL A 189 9.70 -5.65 2.38
N LYS A 190 9.90 -6.93 2.71
CA LYS A 190 10.31 -7.92 1.75
C LYS A 190 9.38 -7.89 0.52
N PRO A 191 9.94 -7.85 -0.69
CA PRO A 191 9.36 -8.54 -1.80
C PRO A 191 9.71 -10.00 -1.52
N GLU A 192 8.96 -10.69 -0.66
CA GLU A 192 9.14 -12.14 -0.53
C GLU A 192 8.98 -12.74 -1.92
N ALA A 193 9.71 -13.80 -2.26
CA ALA A 193 9.55 -14.50 -3.53
C ALA A 193 8.09 -14.90 -3.84
N ASP A 194 7.20 -14.73 -2.87
CA ASP A 194 5.78 -15.02 -2.83
C ASP A 194 5.03 -14.03 -1.91
N PHE A 195 3.75 -13.72 -2.15
CA PHE A 195 2.94 -12.99 -1.15
C PHE A 195 2.55 -13.88 0.02
N THR A 196 2.50 -13.35 1.24
CA THR A 196 1.85 -14.07 2.34
C THR A 196 0.35 -14.22 2.07
N SER A 197 -0.29 -15.24 2.64
CA SER A 197 -1.75 -15.39 2.56
C SER A 197 -2.47 -14.13 3.06
N GLU A 198 -1.94 -13.47 4.10
CA GLU A 198 -2.52 -12.22 4.61
C GLU A 198 -2.39 -11.08 3.60
N GLN A 199 -1.23 -10.91 2.95
CA GLN A 199 -1.04 -9.89 1.91
C GLN A 199 -1.98 -10.11 0.72
N ALA A 200 -2.21 -11.38 0.33
CA ALA A 200 -3.14 -11.70 -0.74
C ALA A 200 -4.60 -11.42 -0.33
N MET A 201 -4.99 -11.82 0.88
CA MET A 201 -6.31 -11.53 1.43
C MET A 201 -6.55 -10.02 1.51
N GLU A 202 -5.53 -9.26 1.93
CA GLU A 202 -5.60 -7.81 2.01
C GLU A 202 -5.72 -7.15 0.64
N ARG A 203 -5.04 -7.70 -0.38
CA ARG A 203 -5.22 -7.25 -1.76
C ARG A 203 -6.67 -7.34 -2.21
N VAL A 204 -7.40 -8.38 -1.81
CA VAL A 204 -8.84 -8.51 -2.12
C VAL A 204 -9.68 -7.51 -1.31
N ARG A 205 -9.38 -7.30 -0.01
CA ARG A 205 -10.06 -6.28 0.80
C ARG A 205 -9.90 -4.88 0.21
N THR A 206 -8.67 -4.51 -0.15
CA THR A 206 -8.34 -3.24 -0.80
C THR A 206 -9.13 -3.04 -2.10
N PHE A 207 -9.32 -4.11 -2.90
CA PHE A 207 -10.07 -4.01 -4.15
C PHE A 207 -11.53 -3.61 -3.91
N TYR A 208 -12.20 -4.26 -2.96
CA TYR A 208 -13.58 -3.90 -2.60
C TYR A 208 -13.67 -2.57 -1.86
N TYR A 209 -12.67 -2.20 -1.06
CA TYR A 209 -12.55 -0.87 -0.48
C TYR A 209 -12.53 0.21 -1.57
N ASN A 210 -11.74 0.02 -2.63
CA ASN A 210 -11.65 0.94 -3.76
C ASN A 210 -12.96 1.05 -4.54
N LEU A 211 -13.66 -0.06 -4.72
CA LEU A 211 -15.00 -0.06 -5.34
C LEU A 211 -16.03 0.74 -4.51
N ASN A 212 -16.03 0.58 -3.19
CA ASN A 212 -16.92 1.35 -2.30
C ASN A 212 -16.66 2.85 -2.37
N HIS A 213 -15.40 3.25 -2.44
CA HIS A 213 -15.00 4.65 -2.49
C HIS A 213 -14.99 5.23 -3.91
N LYS A 214 -15.44 4.46 -4.91
CA LYS A 214 -15.50 4.87 -6.32
C LYS A 214 -14.13 5.20 -6.92
N TYR A 215 -13.06 4.69 -6.32
CA TYR A 215 -11.69 4.74 -6.85
C TYR A 215 -11.52 3.65 -7.92
N TYR A 216 -12.26 3.80 -9.02
CA TYR A 216 -12.37 2.78 -10.05
C TYR A 216 -11.08 2.54 -10.81
N ASP A 217 -10.33 3.61 -11.10
CA ASP A 217 -8.98 3.55 -11.67
C ASP A 217 -8.04 2.73 -10.78
N GLU A 218 -8.07 2.96 -9.47
CA GLU A 218 -7.26 2.21 -8.51
C GLU A 218 -7.66 0.74 -8.45
N ALA A 219 -8.96 0.45 -8.29
CA ALA A 219 -9.46 -0.92 -8.31
C ALA A 219 -9.13 -1.65 -9.62
N TYR A 220 -9.24 -0.98 -10.77
CA TYR A 220 -8.90 -1.56 -12.06
C TYR A 220 -7.39 -1.80 -12.22
N ASN A 221 -6.57 -0.89 -11.72
CA ASN A 221 -5.12 -1.02 -11.74
C ASN A 221 -4.60 -2.16 -10.86
N MET A 222 -5.44 -2.73 -9.98
CA MET A 222 -5.11 -3.93 -9.22
C MET A 222 -5.18 -5.21 -10.05
N PHE A 223 -5.80 -5.19 -11.23
CA PHE A 223 -5.88 -6.36 -12.10
C PHE A 223 -4.57 -6.69 -12.81
N SER A 224 -4.38 -7.97 -13.12
CA SER A 224 -3.33 -8.42 -14.04
C SER A 224 -3.62 -7.93 -15.46
N GLU A 225 -2.58 -7.68 -16.25
CA GLU A 225 -2.74 -7.26 -17.66
C GLU A 225 -3.50 -8.31 -18.48
N ALA A 226 -3.34 -9.60 -18.16
CA ALA A 226 -4.07 -10.69 -18.78
C ALA A 226 -5.58 -10.65 -18.48
N TRP A 227 -6.00 -10.09 -17.35
CA TRP A 227 -7.41 -9.87 -17.04
C TRP A 227 -7.93 -8.57 -17.66
N LYS A 228 -7.15 -7.48 -17.60
CA LYS A 228 -7.51 -6.20 -18.24
C LYS A 228 -7.74 -6.35 -19.74
N SER A 229 -6.99 -7.22 -20.42
CA SER A 229 -7.19 -7.50 -21.84
C SER A 229 -8.52 -8.19 -22.16
N GLN A 230 -9.14 -8.87 -21.18
CA GLN A 230 -10.45 -9.51 -21.32
C GLN A 230 -11.60 -8.56 -20.99
N VAL A 231 -11.38 -7.64 -20.04
CA VAL A 231 -12.40 -6.71 -19.57
C VAL A 231 -11.86 -5.28 -19.59
N GLY A 232 -12.25 -4.50 -20.61
CA GLY A 232 -11.85 -3.09 -20.72
C GLY A 232 -12.44 -2.22 -19.61
N PHE A 233 -11.70 -1.18 -19.22
CA PHE A 233 -12.02 -0.29 -18.09
C PHE A 233 -13.47 0.21 -18.08
N ASN A 234 -13.93 0.84 -19.18
CA ASN A 234 -15.28 1.42 -19.25
C ASN A 234 -16.38 0.36 -19.09
N GLY A 235 -16.20 -0.81 -19.70
CA GLY A 235 -17.17 -1.91 -19.59
C GLY A 235 -17.23 -2.45 -18.17
N TRP A 236 -16.07 -2.68 -17.56
CA TRP A 236 -15.97 -3.12 -16.17
C TRP A 236 -16.59 -2.11 -15.19
N GLN A 237 -16.22 -0.83 -15.31
CA GLN A 237 -16.70 0.25 -14.43
C GLN A 237 -18.23 0.38 -14.47
N SER A 238 -18.82 0.25 -15.66
CA SER A 238 -20.28 0.36 -15.84
C SER A 238 -21.08 -0.68 -15.04
N GLY A 239 -20.47 -1.83 -14.73
CA GLY A 239 -21.08 -2.87 -13.89
C GLY A 239 -21.34 -2.45 -12.45
N PHE A 240 -20.73 -1.35 -11.99
CA PHE A 240 -20.90 -0.82 -10.63
C PHE A 240 -21.71 0.48 -10.58
N ALA A 241 -22.37 0.86 -11.68
CA ALA A 241 -23.10 2.13 -11.80
C ALA A 241 -24.25 2.25 -10.79
N THR A 242 -24.93 1.14 -10.50
CA THR A 242 -26.04 1.08 -9.53
C THR A 242 -25.58 0.77 -8.11
N THR A 243 -24.32 0.40 -7.92
CA THR A 243 -23.82 -0.08 -6.63
C THR A 243 -23.75 1.07 -5.63
N VAL A 244 -24.45 0.91 -4.51
CA VAL A 244 -24.44 1.81 -3.36
C VAL A 244 -23.30 1.42 -2.40
N SER A 245 -23.21 0.15 -2.05
CA SER A 245 -22.17 -0.37 -1.15
C SER A 245 -21.89 -1.85 -1.39
N GLN A 246 -20.72 -2.29 -0.92
CA GLN A 246 -20.23 -3.66 -0.99
C GLN A 246 -19.49 -4.00 0.30
N GLU A 247 -19.95 -4.99 1.05
CA GLU A 247 -19.25 -5.48 2.23
C GLU A 247 -18.59 -6.82 1.90
N VAL A 248 -17.26 -6.84 1.89
CA VAL A 248 -16.50 -8.06 1.64
C VAL A 248 -16.10 -8.73 2.97
N ARG A 249 -16.37 -10.02 3.07
CA ARG A 249 -15.84 -10.89 4.10
C ARG A 249 -14.87 -11.88 3.47
N VAL A 250 -13.58 -11.64 3.62
CA VAL A 250 -12.55 -12.58 3.18
C VAL A 250 -12.52 -13.77 4.15
N LEU A 251 -12.56 -14.99 3.60
CA LEU A 251 -12.73 -16.23 4.36
C LEU A 251 -11.39 -16.92 4.63
N ASN A 252 -10.66 -17.26 3.57
CA ASN A 252 -9.39 -17.96 3.64
C ASN A 252 -8.58 -17.73 2.35
N CYS A 253 -7.37 -18.27 2.33
CA CYS A 253 -6.48 -18.23 1.18
C CYS A 253 -5.80 -19.59 1.00
N ASP A 254 -6.01 -20.22 -0.15
CA ASP A 254 -5.31 -21.44 -0.56
C ASP A 254 -4.08 -21.05 -1.37
N ARG A 255 -2.92 -21.56 -0.98
CA ARG A 255 -1.65 -21.25 -1.64
C ARG A 255 -1.14 -22.45 -2.43
N SER A 256 -0.89 -22.26 -3.71
CA SER A 256 -0.35 -23.31 -4.59
C SER A 256 0.41 -22.69 -5.77
N GLY A 257 1.63 -23.18 -6.02
CA GLY A 257 2.39 -22.84 -7.24
C GLY A 257 2.63 -21.34 -7.48
N GLY A 258 2.87 -20.55 -6.42
CA GLY A 258 3.09 -19.10 -6.52
C GLY A 258 1.80 -18.26 -6.63
N VAL A 259 0.64 -18.90 -6.56
CA VAL A 259 -0.68 -18.26 -6.59
C VAL A 259 -1.35 -18.38 -5.22
N CYS A 260 -1.96 -17.29 -4.78
CA CYS A 260 -2.83 -17.25 -3.61
C CYS A 260 -4.28 -17.11 -4.07
N ARG A 261 -5.08 -18.17 -3.94
CA ARG A 261 -6.51 -18.12 -4.20
C ARG A 261 -7.24 -17.70 -2.93
N VAL A 262 -7.77 -16.49 -2.95
CA VAL A 262 -8.47 -15.86 -1.83
C VAL A 262 -9.96 -16.02 -2.02
N TYR A 263 -10.63 -16.71 -1.08
CA TYR A 263 -12.09 -16.88 -1.11
C TYR A 263 -12.77 -15.83 -0.26
N PHE A 264 -13.93 -15.38 -0.70
CA PHE A 264 -14.70 -14.34 -0.02
C PHE A 264 -16.20 -14.55 -0.14
N GLN A 265 -16.93 -13.93 0.78
CA GLN A 265 -18.35 -13.60 0.64
C GLN A 265 -18.48 -12.09 0.43
N LEU A 266 -19.46 -11.69 -0.36
CA LEU A 266 -19.72 -10.29 -0.68
C LEU A 266 -21.20 -10.01 -0.54
N HIS A 267 -21.55 -9.04 0.30
CA HIS A 267 -22.89 -8.47 0.34
C HIS A 267 -22.88 -7.16 -0.45
N ALA A 268 -23.61 -7.10 -1.56
CA ALA A 268 -23.75 -5.89 -2.36
C ALA A 268 -25.15 -5.29 -2.20
N VAL A 269 -25.19 -3.97 -2.17
CA VAL A 269 -26.43 -3.18 -2.20
C VAL A 269 -26.41 -2.34 -3.47
N ASP A 270 -27.37 -2.58 -4.35
CA ASP A 270 -27.57 -1.83 -5.58
C ASP A 270 -28.86 -1.01 -5.51
N ASN A 271 -28.86 0.18 -6.09
CA ASN A 271 -30.06 0.98 -6.33
C ASN A 271 -30.54 0.75 -7.77
N ILE A 272 -31.59 -0.05 -7.92
CA ILE A 272 -32.21 -0.36 -9.20
C ILE A 272 -33.60 0.28 -9.21
N ASP A 273 -33.81 1.25 -10.10
CA ASP A 273 -35.06 1.99 -10.26
C ASP A 273 -35.62 2.56 -8.93
N GLY A 274 -34.73 3.08 -8.08
CA GLY A 274 -35.08 3.67 -6.78
C GLY A 274 -35.29 2.65 -5.66
N LYS A 275 -35.04 1.35 -5.91
CA LYS A 275 -35.16 0.27 -4.91
C LYS A 275 -33.79 -0.28 -4.55
N LEU A 276 -33.56 -0.44 -3.25
CA LEU A 276 -32.37 -1.12 -2.75
C LEU A 276 -32.54 -2.63 -2.90
N VAL A 277 -31.65 -3.24 -3.70
CA VAL A 277 -31.57 -4.67 -3.92
C VAL A 277 -30.33 -5.20 -3.23
N HIS A 278 -30.53 -6.13 -2.30
CA HIS A 278 -29.45 -6.81 -1.59
C HIS A 278 -29.12 -8.12 -2.29
N SER A 279 -27.86 -8.30 -2.68
CA SER A 279 -27.37 -9.54 -3.28
C SER A 279 -26.22 -10.09 -2.47
N LEU A 280 -26.19 -11.40 -2.30
CA LEU A 280 -25.10 -12.11 -1.66
C LEU A 280 -24.35 -12.90 -2.72
N PHE A 281 -23.03 -12.82 -2.68
CA PHE A 281 -22.14 -13.55 -3.57
C PHE A 281 -21.12 -14.33 -2.76
N GLU A 282 -20.65 -15.41 -3.35
CA GLU A 282 -19.42 -16.08 -2.96
C GLU A 282 -18.49 -16.11 -4.15
N GLY A 283 -17.19 -16.15 -3.89
CA GLY A 283 -16.24 -16.18 -4.98
C GLY A 283 -14.82 -16.35 -4.53
N HIS A 284 -13.93 -16.28 -5.51
CA HIS A 284 -12.52 -16.17 -5.26
C HIS A 284 -11.85 -15.20 -6.24
N TRP A 285 -10.70 -14.69 -5.81
CA TRP A 285 -9.69 -14.08 -6.66
C TRP A 285 -8.42 -14.90 -6.60
N ASP A 286 -7.75 -15.07 -7.74
CA ASP A 286 -6.37 -15.52 -7.75
C ASP A 286 -5.46 -14.28 -7.66
N VAL A 287 -4.55 -14.29 -6.70
CA VAL A 287 -3.56 -13.23 -6.50
C VAL A 287 -2.20 -13.73 -7.00
N PHE A 288 -1.64 -13.01 -7.96
CA PHE A 288 -0.39 -13.34 -8.65
C PHE A 288 0.66 -12.27 -8.41
N ARG A 289 1.93 -12.65 -8.57
CA ARG A 289 3.04 -11.69 -8.60
C ARG A 289 3.42 -11.41 -10.03
N VAL A 290 3.38 -10.13 -10.41
CA VAL A 290 3.87 -9.67 -11.71
C VAL A 290 4.77 -8.47 -11.46
N ASN A 291 6.04 -8.56 -11.84
CA ASN A 291 7.04 -7.49 -11.67
C ASN A 291 7.07 -6.92 -10.24
N GLY A 292 7.08 -7.80 -9.23
CA GLY A 292 7.08 -7.41 -7.81
C GLY A 292 5.73 -6.95 -7.25
N ARG A 293 4.70 -6.75 -8.07
CA ARG A 293 3.37 -6.27 -7.64
C ARG A 293 2.37 -7.41 -7.46
N ALA A 294 1.53 -7.31 -6.43
CA ALA A 294 0.36 -8.17 -6.25
C ALA A 294 -0.73 -7.76 -7.23
N VAL A 295 -1.18 -8.66 -8.08
CA VAL A 295 -2.25 -8.40 -9.04
C VAL A 295 -3.35 -9.43 -8.92
N LEU A 296 -4.59 -9.00 -9.14
CA LEU A 296 -5.79 -9.82 -9.10
C LEU A 296 -6.08 -10.38 -10.51
N GLY A 297 -6.44 -11.65 -10.59
CA GLY A 297 -6.88 -12.28 -11.83
C GLY A 297 -7.75 -13.50 -11.58
N ASN A 298 -8.24 -14.09 -12.68
CA ASN A 298 -9.09 -15.28 -12.71
C ASN A 298 -10.21 -15.27 -11.65
N PRO A 299 -11.04 -14.21 -11.57
CA PRO A 299 -12.14 -14.19 -10.62
C PRO A 299 -13.18 -15.27 -10.96
N LEU A 300 -13.77 -15.84 -9.92
CA LEU A 300 -15.07 -16.50 -9.99
C LEU A 300 -15.96 -15.82 -8.97
N VAL A 301 -17.08 -15.25 -9.39
CA VAL A 301 -18.07 -14.63 -8.50
C VAL A 301 -19.44 -15.18 -8.85
N ARG A 302 -20.08 -15.81 -7.87
CA ARG A 302 -21.39 -16.45 -8.02
C ARG A 302 -22.38 -15.84 -7.05
N LYS A 303 -23.51 -15.38 -7.57
CA LYS A 303 -24.66 -14.96 -6.76
C LYS A 303 -25.29 -16.18 -6.11
N ILE A 304 -25.57 -16.10 -4.80
CA ILE A 304 -26.08 -17.23 -4.01
C ILE A 304 -27.51 -17.04 -3.51
N ASN A 305 -28.15 -15.91 -3.79
CA ASN A 305 -29.55 -15.64 -3.47
C ASN A 305 -30.28 -14.85 -4.54
#